data_AF-A0A359FX96-F1
#
_entry.id   AF-A0A359FX96-F1
#
_cell.length_a   1.000
_cell.length_b   1.000
_cell.length_c   1.000
_cell.angle_alpha   90.00
_cell.angle_beta   90.00
_cell.angle_gamma   90.00
#
_symmetry.space_group_name_H-M   'P 1'
#
loop_
_entity.id
_entity.type
_entity.pdbx_description
1 polymer ?
#
loop_
_entity_poly.entity_id
_entity_poly.type
_entity_poly.pdbx_seq_one_letter_code
_entity_poly.pdbx_strand_id
1 'polypeptide(L)' 'FRPGDKTATSFSACLNNDSFLAHSEVSVSYRSNDPSVVSVNNEGVATAIKPGIATVFVAVTYNGITVTDSFALKVMPD' A
#
# COMPACT_ATOMS: atom_id res chain seq x y z
N PHE A 1 -12.49 4.67 8.55
CA PHE A 1 -12.02 5.61 7.50
C PHE A 1 -13.20 6.37 6.97
N ARG A 2 -13.18 7.69 7.14
CA ARG A 2 -14.15 8.58 6.50
C ARG A 2 -13.69 8.92 5.07
N PRO A 3 -14.59 9.30 4.16
CA PRO A 3 -14.20 9.82 2.85
C PRO A 3 -13.34 11.09 3.04
N GLY A 4 -12.14 11.11 2.46
CA GLY A 4 -11.18 12.21 2.59
C GLY A 4 -10.01 11.95 3.55
N ASP A 5 -10.04 10.88 4.33
CA ASP A 5 -8.89 10.47 5.15
C ASP A 5 -7.73 10.00 4.27
N LYS A 6 -6.53 10.50 4.57
CA LYS A 6 -5.27 10.02 4.01
C LYS A 6 -4.62 9.12 5.04
N THR A 7 -4.32 7.88 4.66
CA THR A 7 -3.48 7.01 5.47
C THR A 7 -2.16 6.83 4.77
N ALA A 8 -1.09 7.25 5.43
CA ALA A 8 0.23 6.77 5.07
C ALA A 8 0.24 5.27 5.37
N THR A 9 0.53 4.46 4.37
CA THR A 9 0.64 3.02 4.58
C THR A 9 2.10 2.75 4.86
N SER A 10 2.41 2.49 6.14
CA SER A 10 3.76 2.14 6.56
C SER A 10 3.95 0.65 6.30
N PHE A 11 4.78 0.32 5.33
CA PHE A 11 5.21 -1.05 5.10
C PHE A 11 6.61 -1.21 5.63
N SER A 12 6.79 -2.15 6.55
CA SER A 12 8.11 -2.58 7.00
C SER A 12 8.41 -3.90 6.30
N ALA A 13 9.21 -3.84 5.23
CA ALA A 13 9.76 -5.04 4.61
C ALA A 13 10.94 -5.51 5.46
N CYS A 14 10.70 -6.48 6.35
CA CYS A 14 11.77 -7.18 7.05
C CYS A 14 12.25 -8.35 6.18
N LEU A 15 13.55 -8.34 5.88
CA LEU A 15 14.18 -9.55 5.34
C LEU A 15 14.27 -10.60 6.44
N ASN A 16 14.33 -11.86 6.02
CA ASN A 16 14.66 -13.02 6.87
C ASN A 16 16.04 -12.94 7.55
N ASN A 17 16.83 -11.88 7.31
CA ASN A 17 18.08 -11.58 8.00
C ASN A 17 17.97 -10.46 9.04
N ASP A 18 16.76 -10.05 9.44
CA ASP A 18 16.49 -8.96 10.39
C ASP A 18 16.96 -7.57 9.92
N SER A 19 17.36 -7.43 8.65
CA SER A 19 17.72 -6.14 8.07
C SER A 19 16.48 -5.43 7.52
N PHE A 20 16.30 -4.18 7.95
CA PHE A 20 15.36 -3.26 7.32
C PHE A 20 15.90 -2.90 5.94
N LEU A 21 15.14 -3.21 4.89
CA LEU A 21 15.47 -2.79 3.54
C LEU A 21 15.28 -1.28 3.43
N ALA A 22 16.36 -0.55 3.20
CA ALA A 22 16.28 0.87 2.88
C ALA A 22 15.61 1.03 1.51
N HIS A 23 14.71 2.03 1.40
CA HIS A 23 13.91 2.32 0.19
C HIS A 23 14.74 2.47 -1.10
N SER A 24 16.06 2.68 -0.99
CA SER A 24 16.97 2.83 -2.13
C SER A 24 17.41 1.52 -2.81
N GLU A 25 17.21 0.36 -2.17
CA GLU A 25 17.64 -0.94 -2.73
C GLU A 25 16.48 -1.83 -3.20
N VAL A 26 15.25 -1.38 -2.95
CA VAL A 26 14.03 -2.12 -3.26
C VAL A 26 13.18 -1.36 -4.27
N SER A 27 12.67 -2.08 -5.26
CA SER A 27 11.64 -1.53 -6.14
C SER A 27 10.27 -1.79 -5.52
N VAL A 28 9.58 -0.74 -5.12
CA VAL A 28 8.22 -0.82 -4.59
C VAL A 28 7.22 -0.35 -5.64
N SER A 29 6.18 -1.15 -5.85
CA SER A 29 5.09 -0.83 -6.76
C SER A 29 3.75 -0.96 -6.03
N TYR A 30 2.93 0.06 -6.15
CA TYR A 30 1.62 0.15 -5.51
C TYR A 30 0.51 0.05 -6.55
N ARG A 31 -0.52 -0.74 -6.25
CA ARG A 31 -1.68 -0.90 -7.11
C ARG A 31 -2.95 -0.96 -6.28
N SER A 32 -3.94 -0.15 -6.61
CA SER A 32 -5.29 -0.27 -6.04
C SER A 32 -6.20 -1.04 -6.99
N ASN A 33 -7.12 -1.85 -6.47
CA ASN A 33 -8.17 -2.46 -7.28
C ASN A 33 -9.21 -1.43 -7.78
N ASP A 34 -9.46 -0.39 -6.98
CA ASP A 34 -10.53 0.60 -7.19
C ASP A 34 -10.03 2.01 -6.83
N PRO A 35 -9.33 2.69 -7.76
CA PRO A 35 -8.82 4.06 -7.52
C PRO A 35 -9.92 5.10 -7.26
N SER A 36 -11.16 4.81 -7.65
CA SER A 36 -12.33 5.65 -7.37
C SER A 36 -12.78 5.61 -5.90
N VAL A 37 -12.42 4.55 -5.17
CA VAL A 37 -12.75 4.34 -3.75
C VAL A 37 -11.51 4.63 -2.89
N VAL A 38 -10.38 4.01 -3.24
CA VAL A 38 -9.07 4.25 -2.59
C VAL A 38 -8.00 4.38 -3.65
N SER A 39 -7.30 5.51 -3.68
CA SER A 39 -6.14 5.72 -4.55
C SER A 39 -4.85 5.59 -3.76
N VAL A 40 -3.82 4.95 -4.31
CA VAL A 40 -2.50 4.82 -3.67
C VAL A 40 -1.46 5.54 -4.52
N ASN A 41 -0.60 6.35 -3.91
CA ASN A 41 0.48 7.04 -4.61
C ASN A 41 1.77 6.20 -4.60
N ASN A 42 2.78 6.65 -5.37
CA ASN A 42 4.07 5.96 -5.50
C ASN A 42 4.92 6.00 -4.22
N GLU A 43 4.53 6.81 -3.23
CA GLU A 43 5.15 6.91 -1.91
C GLU A 43 4.47 5.98 -0.89
N GLY A 44 3.45 5.19 -1.30
CA GLY A 44 2.70 4.34 -0.39
C GLY A 44 1.71 5.10 0.49
N VAL A 45 1.08 6.15 -0.03
CA VAL A 45 0.00 6.89 0.63
C VAL A 45 -1.32 6.51 0.00
N ALA A 46 -2.16 5.82 0.75
CA ALA A 46 -3.52 5.46 0.35
C ALA A 46 -4.50 6.57 0.77
N THR A 47 -5.28 7.07 -0.17
CA THR A 47 -6.27 8.13 -0.01
C THR A 47 -7.66 7.56 -0.23
N ALA A 48 -8.50 7.60 0.81
CA ALA A 48 -9.90 7.20 0.71
C ALA A 48 -10.71 8.33 0.07
N ILE A 49 -11.31 8.07 -1.10
CA ILE A 49 -12.11 9.05 -1.86
C ILE A 49 -13.59 8.82 -1.62
N LYS A 50 -14.06 7.57 -1.70
CA LYS A 50 -15.47 7.22 -1.58
C LYS A 50 -15.69 6.09 -0.58
N PRO A 51 -16.88 6.04 0.06
CA PRO A 51 -17.28 4.90 0.86
C PRO A 51 -17.37 3.64 0.00
N GLY A 52 -16.83 2.54 0.51
CA GLY A 52 -16.64 1.30 -0.24
C GLY A 52 -15.53 0.45 0.35
N ILE A 53 -15.30 -0.71 -0.25
CA ILE A 53 -14.18 -1.60 0.10
C ILE A 53 -13.25 -1.62 -1.10
N ALA A 54 -11.98 -1.29 -0.88
CA ALA A 54 -10.95 -1.35 -1.90
C ALA A 54 -9.75 -2.11 -1.36
N THR A 55 -9.12 -2.89 -2.22
CA THR A 55 -7.91 -3.65 -1.88
C THR A 55 -6.73 -3.01 -2.55
N VAL A 56 -5.73 -2.68 -1.74
CA VAL A 56 -4.44 -2.17 -2.20
C VAL A 56 -3.43 -3.31 -2.16
N PHE A 57 -2.71 -3.46 -3.25
CA PHE A 57 -1.65 -4.42 -3.47
C PHE A 57 -0.31 -3.68 -3.51
N VAL A 58 0.69 -4.26 -2.85
CA VAL A 58 2.04 -3.75 -2.77
C VAL A 58 2.98 -4.84 -3.23
N ALA A 59 3.75 -4.59 -4.27
CA ALA A 59 4.80 -5.48 -4.71
C ALA A 59 6.16 -4.86 -4.38
N VAL A 60 7.00 -5.60 -3.66
CA VAL A 60 8.36 -5.23 -3.32
C VAL A 60 9.30 -6.21 -3.98
N THR A 61 10.10 -5.73 -4.92
CA THR A 61 11.15 -6.52 -5.57
C THR A 61 12.50 -6.15 -4.99
N TYR A 62 13.19 -7.14 -4.42
CA TYR A 62 14.53 -7.03 -3.87
C TYR A 62 15.41 -8.17 -4.40
N ASN A 63 16.52 -7.82 -5.05
CA ASN A 63 17.51 -8.79 -5.52
C ASN A 63 16.91 -9.97 -6.34
N GLY A 64 15.90 -9.69 -7.16
CA GLY A 64 15.18 -10.69 -7.97
C GLY A 64 14.04 -11.44 -7.23
N ILE A 65 13.92 -11.27 -5.92
CA ILE A 65 12.79 -11.80 -5.13
C ILE A 65 11.68 -10.76 -5.11
N THR A 66 10.48 -11.14 -5.57
CA THR A 66 9.30 -10.26 -5.50
C THR A 66 8.37 -10.78 -4.42
N VAL A 67 8.14 -9.97 -3.40
CA VAL A 67 7.16 -10.20 -2.35
C VAL A 67 5.96 -9.31 -2.64
N THR A 68 4.75 -9.88 -2.60
CA THR A 68 3.52 -9.10 -2.76
C THR A 68 2.72 -9.17 -1.47
N ASP A 69 2.28 -8.03 -0.99
CA ASP A 69 1.38 -7.88 0.14
C ASP A 69 0.09 -7.20 -0.32
N SER A 70 -1.00 -7.42 0.41
CA SER A 70 -2.26 -6.78 0.09
C SER A 70 -3.08 -6.52 1.33
N PHE A 71 -3.73 -5.37 1.39
CA PHE A 71 -4.55 -4.97 2.51
C PHE A 71 -5.87 -4.38 2.01
N ALA A 72 -6.95 -4.78 2.66
CA ALA A 72 -8.29 -4.27 2.36
C ALA A 72 -8.53 -2.99 3.19
N LEU A 73 -8.80 -1.88 2.50
CA LEU A 73 -9.35 -0.68 3.11
C LEU A 73 -10.87 -0.72 3.04
N LYS A 74 -11.50 -0.57 4.20
CA LYS A 74 -12.94 -0.34 4.32
C LYS A 74 -13.19 1.14 4.63
N VAL A 75 -13.74 1.86 3.66
CA VAL A 75 -14.21 3.23 3.80
C VAL A 75 -15.69 3.19 4.18
N MET A 76 -16.03 3.74 5.34
CA MET A 76 -17.40 3.78 5.82
C MET A 76 -18.07 5.08 5.34
N PRO A 77 -19.33 5.03 4.88
CA PRO A 77 -20.12 6.23 4.66
C PRO A 77 -20.42 6.92 6.00
N ASP A 78 -20.51 8.26 5.98
CA ASP A 78 -21.02 9.06 7.11
C ASP A 78 -22.55 8.90 7.28
#